data_AF-A0A7L4MTY6-F1
#
_entry.id   AF-A0A7L4MTY6-F1
#
_cell.length_a   1.000
_cell.length_b   1.000
_cell.length_c   1.000
_cell.angle_alpha   90.00
_cell.angle_beta   90.00
_cell.angle_gamma   90.00
#
_symmetry.space_group_name_H-M   'P 1'
#
loop_
_entity.id
_entity.type
_entity.pdbx_description
1 polymer ?
#
loop_
_entity_poly.entity_id
_entity_poly.type
_entity_poly.pdbx_seq_one_letter_code
_entity_poly.pdbx_strand_id
1 'polypeptide(L)'
;RYQYYLQVKKDVLDGRLLSSLEQGIRLAGLAVQADFGDYNQFESHDFLREYVLFPMDWTQDEAVLEELTQKVAQEHRTHSGIAAAEAELMYINEVERLDGFGQETFPVK
;
A
#
# COMPACT_ATOMS: atom_id res chain seq x y z
N ARG A 1 9.47 -12.45 -7.17
CA ARG A 1 8.76 -12.01 -5.94
C ARG A 1 8.78 -10.50 -5.88
N TYR A 2 9.92 -9.85 -5.68
CA TYR A 2 10.05 -8.39 -5.77
C TYR A 2 9.42 -7.74 -7.03
N GLN A 3 9.74 -8.25 -8.23
CA GLN A 3 9.13 -7.76 -9.48
C GLN A 3 7.60 -7.88 -9.52
N TYR A 4 7.07 -8.96 -8.91
CA TYR A 4 5.62 -9.17 -8.84
C TYR A 4 4.97 -8.23 -7.84
N TYR A 5 5.60 -8.03 -6.67
CA TYR A 5 5.21 -7.01 -5.69
C TYR A 5 5.12 -5.62 -6.34
N LEU A 6 6.14 -5.21 -7.11
CA LEU A 6 6.13 -3.91 -7.81
C LEU A 6 4.97 -3.80 -8.81
N GLN A 7 4.69 -4.88 -9.54
CA GLN A 7 3.58 -4.91 -10.50
C GLN A 7 2.23 -4.74 -9.80
N VAL A 8 1.95 -5.55 -8.77
CA VAL A 8 0.66 -5.47 -8.07
C VAL A 8 0.52 -4.16 -7.29
N LYS A 9 1.61 -3.61 -6.74
CA LYS A 9 1.63 -2.28 -6.13
C LYS A 9 1.22 -1.21 -7.14
N LYS A 10 1.77 -1.27 -8.35
CA LYS A 10 1.38 -0.36 -9.42
C LYS A 10 -0.09 -0.50 -9.80
N ASP A 11 -0.61 -1.72 -9.94
CA ASP A 11 -2.01 -1.92 -10.30
C ASP A 11 -2.99 -1.39 -9.22
N VAL A 12 -2.62 -1.48 -7.93
CA VAL A 12 -3.36 -0.83 -6.83
C VAL A 12 -3.31 0.69 -6.96
N LEU A 13 -2.13 1.29 -7.15
CA LEU A 13 -1.96 2.75 -7.25
C LEU A 13 -2.61 3.36 -8.51
N ASP A 14 -2.61 2.63 -9.62
CA ASP A 14 -3.30 3.00 -10.86
C ASP A 14 -4.84 2.80 -10.75
N GLY A 15 -5.34 2.30 -9.61
CA GLY A 15 -6.77 2.09 -9.37
C GLY A 15 -7.39 0.93 -10.15
N ARG A 16 -6.57 0.02 -10.69
CA ARG A 16 -7.03 -1.16 -11.44
C ARG A 16 -7.58 -2.25 -10.52
N LEU A 17 -7.05 -2.31 -9.30
CA LEU A 17 -7.54 -3.18 -8.24
C LEU A 17 -8.29 -2.33 -7.23
N LEU A 18 -9.56 -2.65 -7.00
CA LEU A 18 -10.41 -1.90 -6.09
C LEU A 18 -10.12 -2.32 -4.66
N SER A 19 -9.78 -1.35 -3.81
CA SER A 19 -9.55 -1.56 -2.39
C SER A 19 -10.46 -0.66 -1.56
N SER A 20 -10.99 -1.18 -0.45
CA SER A 20 -11.58 -0.33 0.59
C SER A 20 -10.51 0.52 1.27
N LEU A 21 -10.92 1.60 1.96
CA LEU A 21 -10.01 2.50 2.68
C LEU A 21 -9.07 1.74 3.62
N GLU A 22 -9.62 0.81 4.39
CA GLU A 22 -8.86 0.00 5.35
C GLU A 22 -7.84 -0.91 4.65
N GLN A 23 -8.21 -1.53 3.52
CA GLN A 23 -7.28 -2.34 2.74
C GLN A 23 -6.16 -1.49 2.14
N GLY A 24 -6.49 -0.30 1.61
CA GLY A 24 -5.51 0.65 1.10
C GLY A 24 -4.49 1.04 2.17
N ILE A 25 -4.95 1.33 3.40
CA ILE A 25 -4.07 1.68 4.52
C ILE A 25 -3.14 0.52 4.89
N ARG A 26 -3.67 -0.72 4.95
CA ARG A 26 -2.85 -1.93 5.19
C ARG A 26 -1.79 -2.13 4.13
N LEU A 27 -2.17 -2.02 2.86
CA LEU A 27 -1.26 -2.13 1.73
C LEU A 27 -0.18 -1.05 1.79
N ALA A 28 -0.55 0.20 2.05
CA ALA A 28 0.40 1.30 2.19
C ALA A 28 1.37 1.06 3.36
N GLY A 29 0.91 0.60 4.52
CA GLY A 29 1.77 0.26 5.67
C GLY A 29 2.78 -0.85 5.35
N LEU A 30 2.34 -1.90 4.66
CA LEU A 30 3.21 -2.98 4.18
C LEU A 30 4.21 -2.50 3.12
N ALA A 31 3.78 -1.61 2.21
CA ALA A 31 4.67 -1.03 1.22
C ALA A 31 5.74 -0.15 1.86
N VAL A 32 5.38 0.65 2.88
CA VAL A 32 6.34 1.46 3.61
C VAL A 32 7.37 0.58 4.34
N GLN A 33 6.93 -0.49 5.01
CA GLN A 33 7.85 -1.44 5.64
C GLN A 33 8.78 -2.12 4.62
N ALA A 34 8.28 -2.47 3.45
CA ALA A 34 9.07 -3.10 2.39
C ALA A 34 10.09 -2.14 1.75
N ASP A 35 9.69 -0.89 1.50
CA ASP A 35 10.51 0.10 0.78
C ASP A 35 11.49 0.84 1.71
N PHE A 36 11.11 1.10 2.97
CA PHE A 36 11.87 1.95 3.90
C PHE A 36 12.40 1.21 5.14
N GLY A 37 11.88 0.03 5.47
CA GLY A 37 12.25 -0.69 6.69
C GLY A 37 11.46 -0.26 7.92
N ASP A 38 12.04 -0.44 9.12
CA ASP A 38 11.30 -0.33 10.37
C ASP A 38 10.89 1.11 10.73
N TYR A 39 9.68 1.25 11.27
CA TYR A 39 9.11 2.50 11.81
C TYR A 39 10.07 3.28 12.72
N ASN A 40 10.80 2.60 13.60
CA ASN A 40 11.65 3.25 14.61
C ASN A 40 12.94 3.85 14.05
N GLN A 41 13.22 3.68 12.74
CA GLN A 41 14.41 4.23 12.09
C GLN A 41 14.24 5.70 11.70
N PHE A 42 13.02 6.25 11.79
CA PHE A 42 12.68 7.60 11.37
C PHE A 42 12.26 8.46 12.56
N GLU A 43 12.73 9.71 12.60
CA GLU A 43 12.33 10.70 13.62
C GLU A 43 10.89 11.18 13.41
N SER A 44 10.44 11.27 12.15
CA SER A 44 9.07 11.60 11.74
C SER A 44 8.65 10.77 10.52
N HIS A 45 7.34 10.63 10.32
CA HIS A 45 6.71 9.95 9.17
C HIS A 45 6.06 10.94 8.19
N ASP A 46 6.27 12.25 8.36
CA ASP A 46 5.71 13.28 7.47
C ASP A 46 6.20 13.13 6.01
N PHE A 47 7.39 12.55 5.82
CA PHE A 47 7.96 12.28 4.51
C PHE A 47 7.05 11.37 3.65
N LEU A 48 6.21 10.55 4.27
CA LEU A 48 5.28 9.66 3.57
C LEU A 48 4.29 10.42 2.69
N ARG A 49 4.01 11.71 2.98
CA ARG A 49 3.18 12.59 2.13
C ARG A 49 3.80 12.88 0.77
N GLU A 50 5.12 12.71 0.63
CA GLU A 50 5.85 12.92 -0.62
C GLU A 50 5.84 11.67 -1.52
N TYR A 51 5.33 10.54 -1.03
CA TYR A 51 5.30 9.27 -1.75
C TYR A 51 3.88 8.90 -2.18
N VAL A 52 3.79 8.22 -3.33
CA VAL A 52 2.52 7.72 -3.87
C VAL A 52 2.16 6.41 -3.16
N LEU A 53 1.39 6.52 -2.08
CA LEU A 53 0.96 5.39 -1.25
C LEU A 53 -0.48 4.94 -1.53
N PHE A 54 -1.27 5.79 -2.18
CA PHE A 54 -2.68 5.57 -2.50
C PHE A 54 -2.98 5.99 -3.95
N PRO A 55 -4.11 5.55 -4.52
CA PRO A 55 -4.61 6.06 -5.79
C PRO A 55 -4.79 7.58 -5.76
N MET A 56 -4.50 8.25 -6.88
CA MET A 56 -4.51 9.72 -6.98
C MET A 56 -5.85 10.35 -6.57
N ASP A 57 -6.96 9.65 -6.78
CA ASP A 57 -8.30 10.12 -6.44
C ASP A 57 -8.54 10.22 -4.92
N TRP A 58 -7.76 9.51 -4.10
CA TRP A 58 -7.89 9.51 -2.63
C TRP A 58 -7.12 10.64 -1.97
N THR A 59 -6.11 11.18 -2.66
CA THR A 59 -5.15 12.14 -2.10
C THR A 59 -5.31 13.54 -2.68
N GLN A 60 -6.48 13.87 -3.24
CA GLN A 60 -6.75 15.19 -3.82
C GLN A 60 -6.94 16.29 -2.76
N ASP A 61 -7.41 15.91 -1.57
CA ASP A 61 -7.59 16.81 -0.43
C ASP A 61 -6.41 16.64 0.54
N GLU A 62 -5.77 17.75 0.89
CA GLU A 62 -4.58 17.75 1.75
C GLU A 62 -4.88 17.29 3.19
N ALA A 63 -6.07 17.59 3.72
CA ALA A 63 -6.48 17.13 5.05
C ALA A 63 -6.74 15.61 5.04
N VAL A 64 -7.31 15.09 3.96
CA VAL A 64 -7.50 13.64 3.79
C VAL A 64 -6.15 12.93 3.64
N LEU A 65 -5.22 13.49 2.87
CA LEU A 65 -3.87 12.95 2.74
C LEU A 65 -3.15 12.91 4.09
N GLU A 66 -3.29 13.95 4.92
CA GLU A 66 -2.73 13.98 6.26
C GLU A 66 -3.28 12.86 7.14
N GLU A 67 -4.61 12.71 7.19
CA GLU A 67 -5.28 11.66 7.97
C GLU A 67 -4.83 10.27 7.50
N LEU A 68 -4.78 10.04 6.18
CA LEU A 68 -4.30 8.81 5.59
C LEU A 68 -2.85 8.52 5.97
N THR A 69 -1.98 9.51 5.90
CA THR A 69 -0.55 9.39 6.25
C THR A 69 -0.39 8.98 7.71
N GLN A 70 -1.15 9.60 8.63
CA GLN A 70 -1.13 9.22 10.04
C GLN A 70 -1.59 7.77 10.26
N LYS A 71 -2.64 7.34 9.56
CA LYS A 71 -3.13 5.95 9.62
C LYS A 71 -2.09 4.97 9.07
N VAL A 72 -1.41 5.32 7.97
CA VAL A 72 -0.33 4.50 7.41
C VAL A 72 0.84 4.38 8.38
N ALA A 73 1.26 5.47 9.00
CA ALA A 73 2.32 5.45 10.02
C ALA A 73 1.93 4.54 11.20
N GLN A 74 0.66 4.58 11.63
CA GLN A 74 0.18 3.70 12.69
C GLN A 74 0.17 2.22 12.28
N GLU A 75 -0.25 1.91 11.05
CA GLU A 75 -0.22 0.56 10.50
C GLU A 75 1.23 0.05 10.33
N HIS A 76 2.11 0.86 9.75
CA HIS A 76 3.54 0.57 9.58
C HIS A 76 4.20 0.20 10.91
N ARG A 77 3.85 0.90 12.00
CA ARG A 77 4.32 0.57 13.35
C ARG A 77 4.00 -0.88 13.75
N THR A 78 2.84 -1.42 13.36
CA THR A 78 2.45 -2.81 13.68
C THR A 78 3.30 -3.85 12.95
N HIS A 79 3.97 -3.45 11.87
CA HIS A 79 4.85 -4.30 11.07
C HIS A 79 6.34 -4.16 11.46
N SER A 80 6.66 -3.34 12.47
CA SER A 80 8.06 -3.16 12.91
C SER A 80 8.71 -4.50 13.27
N GLY A 81 9.90 -4.74 12.74
CA GLY A 81 10.70 -5.93 12.98
C GLY A 81 10.51 -7.05 11.96
N ILE A 82 9.59 -6.92 11.00
CA ILE A 82 9.51 -7.85 9.87
C ILE A 82 10.50 -7.46 8.78
N ALA A 83 11.08 -8.45 8.10
CA ALA A 83 11.98 -8.21 6.99
C ALA A 83 11.24 -7.68 5.74
N ALA A 84 11.91 -6.88 4.92
CA ALA A 84 11.33 -6.35 3.67
C ALA A 84 10.71 -7.43 2.78
N ALA A 85 11.40 -8.57 2.60
CA ALA A 85 10.89 -9.69 1.81
C ALA A 85 9.60 -10.33 2.39
N GLU A 86 9.40 -10.27 3.70
CA GLU A 86 8.18 -10.73 4.36
C GLU A 86 7.05 -9.72 4.19
N ALA A 87 7.35 -8.42 4.32
CA ALA A 87 6.40 -7.35 4.03
C ALA A 87 5.91 -7.40 2.57
N GLU A 88 6.81 -7.62 1.61
CA GLU A 88 6.46 -7.83 0.20
C GLU A 88 5.48 -9.01 0.01
N LEU A 89 5.71 -10.13 0.70
CA LEU A 89 4.85 -11.31 0.62
C LEU A 89 3.47 -11.03 1.22
N MET A 90 3.44 -10.37 2.39
CA MET A 90 2.19 -9.97 3.02
C MET A 90 1.40 -9.00 2.15
N TYR A 91 2.08 -8.06 1.49
CA TYR A 91 1.46 -7.14 0.53
C TYR A 91 0.78 -7.91 -0.60
N ILE A 92 1.51 -8.83 -1.23
CA ILE A 92 0.96 -9.67 -2.30
C ILE A 92 -0.27 -10.44 -1.82
N ASN A 93 -0.19 -11.09 -0.65
CA ASN A 93 -1.32 -11.85 -0.09
C ASN A 93 -2.55 -10.98 0.21
N GLU A 94 -2.36 -9.72 0.61
CA GLU A 94 -3.47 -8.80 0.84
C GLU A 94 -4.07 -8.29 -0.48
N VAL A 95 -3.23 -8.06 -1.51
CA VAL A 95 -3.71 -7.74 -2.86
C VAL A 95 -4.52 -8.89 -3.47
N GLU A 96 -4.10 -10.13 -3.24
CA GLU A 96 -4.83 -11.33 -3.70
C GLU A 96 -6.26 -11.43 -3.14
N ARG A 97 -6.55 -10.71 -2.04
CA ARG A 97 -7.87 -10.65 -1.40
C ARG A 97 -8.72 -9.46 -1.87
N LEU A 98 -8.20 -8.58 -2.72
CA LEU A 98 -8.94 -7.45 -3.25
C LEU A 98 -9.98 -7.89 -4.28
N ASP A 99 -11.11 -7.19 -4.31
CA ASP A 99 -12.12 -7.36 -5.34
C ASP A 99 -11.55 -6.97 -6.72
N GLY A 100 -11.69 -7.88 -7.69
CA GLY A 100 -11.13 -7.73 -9.03
C GLY A 100 -9.77 -8.40 -9.25
N PHE A 101 -9.12 -8.90 -8.19
CA PHE A 101 -7.89 -9.68 -8.34
C PHE A 101 -8.17 -11.03 -9.02
N GLY A 102 -7.45 -11.35 -10.09
CA GLY A 102 -7.62 -12.59 -10.87
C GLY A 102 -8.85 -12.62 -11.79
N GLN A 103 -9.63 -11.52 -11.87
CA GLN A 103 -10.75 -11.39 -12.80
C GLN A 103 -10.25 -10.89 -14.16
N GLU A 104 -9.70 -11.79 -14.99
CA GLU A 104 -9.56 -11.52 -16.42
C GLU A 104 -10.97 -11.43 -17.03
N THR A 105 -11.54 -10.22 -17.11
CA THR A 105 -12.77 -10.01 -17.88
C THR A 105 -12.42 -9.99 -19.36
N PHE A 106 -12.44 -11.16 -19.99
CA PHE A 106 -12.44 -11.25 -21.44
C PHE A 106 -13.76 -10.66 -21.96
N PRO A 107 -13.75 -9.59 -22.77
CA PRO A 107 -14.96 -9.18 -23.47
C PRO A 107 -15.31 -10.27 -24.48
N VAL A 108 -16.37 -11.03 -24.21
CA VAL A 108 -16.94 -11.96 -25.20
C VAL A 108 -17.54 -11.11 -26.32
N LYS A 109 -17.02 -11.30 -27.53
CA LYS A 109 -17.49 -10.67 -28.77
C LYS A 109 -18.62 -11.48 -29.39
#